data_AF-K2EQM7-F1
#
_entry.id   AF-K2EQM7-F1
#
_cell.length_a   1.000
_cell.length_b   1.000
_cell.length_c   1.000
_cell.angle_alpha   90.00
_cell.angle_beta   90.00
_cell.angle_gamma   90.00
#
_symmetry.space_group_name_H-M   'P 1'
#
loop_
_entity.id
_entity.type
_entity.pdbx_description
1 polymer ?
#
loop_
_entity_poly.entity_id
_entity_poly.type
_entity_poly.pdbx_seq_one_letter_code
_entity_poly.pdbx_strand_id
1 'polypeptide(L)' 'TDALVIVVSEESGKVSIAREGIMTRGVKIDRFKGIIRSIFNPPARLGASKFNLREWLKA' A
#
# COMPACT_ATOMS: atom_id res chain seq x y z
N THR A 1 10.00 3.99 -15.86
CA THR A 1 10.23 3.47 -14.50
C THR A 1 8.90 3.33 -13.80
N ASP A 2 8.74 2.29 -12.99
CA ASP A 2 7.60 2.02 -12.11
C ASP A 2 7.84 2.54 -10.67
N ALA A 3 8.94 3.29 -10.48
CA ALA A 3 9.33 3.86 -9.20
C ALA A 3 8.26 4.79 -8.60
N LEU A 4 8.17 4.73 -7.27
CA LEU A 4 7.44 5.68 -6.45
C LEU A 4 8.41 6.77 -5.99
N VAL A 5 8.12 8.02 -6.35
CA VAL A 5 8.89 9.19 -5.92
C VAL A 5 8.11 9.97 -4.88
N ILE A 6 8.75 10.28 -3.76
CA ILE A 6 8.18 11.10 -2.68
C ILE A 6 8.93 12.42 -2.68
N VAL A 7 8.20 13.52 -2.73
CA VAL A 7 8.75 14.88 -2.69
C VAL A 7 8.21 15.59 -1.45
N VAL A 8 9.11 16.14 -0.64
CA VAL A 8 8.76 16.96 0.53
C VAL A 8 9.13 18.40 0.21
N SER A 9 8.15 19.30 0.22
CA SER A 9 8.42 20.73 0.07
C SER A 9 9.14 21.24 1.31
N GLU A 10 10.32 21.83 1.14
CA GLU A 10 11.06 22.49 2.22
C GLU A 10 10.27 23.68 2.78
N GLU A 11 9.68 24.48 1.90
CA GLU A 11 8.92 25.69 2.26
C GLU A 11 7.67 25.38 3.10
N SER A 12 6.89 24.39 2.68
CA SER A 12 5.55 24.18 3.26
C SER A 12 5.41 22.86 4.01
N GLY A 13 6.43 22.01 4.03
CA GLY A 13 6.38 20.65 4.59
C GLY A 13 5.39 19.70 3.90
N LYS A 14 4.76 20.11 2.79
CA LYS A 14 3.73 19.30 2.12
C LYS A 14 4.38 18.15 1.38
N VAL A 15 3.78 16.97 1.50
CA VAL A 15 4.20 15.76 0.80
C VAL A 15 3.49 15.65 -0.54
N SER A 16 4.24 15.36 -1.59
CA SER A 16 3.73 15.01 -2.91
C SER A 16 4.27 13.64 -3.32
N ILE A 17 3.49 12.91 -4.12
CA ILE A 17 3.87 11.60 -4.63
C ILE A 17 3.81 11.64 -6.15
N ALA A 18 4.82 11.09 -6.83
CA ALA A 18 4.80 10.85 -8.26
C ALA A 18 5.01 9.36 -8.58
N ARG A 19 4.16 8.81 -9.45
CA ARG A 19 4.22 7.42 -9.93
C ARG A 19 3.49 7.32 -11.26
N GLU A 20 4.00 6.50 -12.18
CA GLU A 20 3.37 6.25 -13.50
C GLU A 20 3.05 7.55 -14.29
N GLY A 21 3.92 8.58 -14.16
CA GLY A 21 3.73 9.87 -14.82
C GLY A 21 2.68 10.78 -14.16
N ILE A 22 2.03 10.35 -13.08
CA ILE A 22 1.03 11.14 -12.34
C ILE A 22 1.67 11.73 -11.09
N MET A 23 1.48 13.04 -10.87
CA MET A 23 1.88 13.74 -9.65
C MET A 23 0.66 14.10 -8.80
N THR A 24 0.62 13.63 -7.56
CA THR A 24 -0.37 14.01 -6.56
C THR A 24 0.28 14.92 -5.51
N ARG A 25 -0.17 16.18 -5.44
CA ARG A 25 0.36 17.18 -4.50
C ARG A 25 -0.47 17.25 -3.21
N GLY A 26 0.17 17.62 -2.10
CA GLY A 26 -0.53 17.86 -0.83
C GLY A 26 -1.20 16.62 -0.25
N VAL A 27 -0.53 15.48 -0.33
CA VAL A 27 -1.04 14.19 0.14
C VAL A 27 -1.19 14.23 1.66
N LYS A 28 -2.42 14.03 2.15
CA LYS A 28 -2.69 13.87 3.58
C LYS A 28 -1.97 12.64 4.13
N ILE A 29 -1.56 12.69 5.39
CA ILE A 29 -0.76 11.65 6.04
C ILE A 29 -1.40 10.24 5.96
N ASP A 30 -2.72 10.14 6.11
CA ASP A 30 -3.41 8.83 6.04
C ASP A 30 -3.37 8.25 4.63
N ARG A 31 -3.54 9.11 3.62
CA ARG A 31 -3.46 8.71 2.21
C ARG A 31 -2.04 8.31 1.85
N PHE A 32 -1.03 9.04 2.35
CA PHE A 32 0.37 8.70 2.19
C PHE A 32 0.64 7.29 2.75
N LYS A 33 0.25 7.02 4.00
CA LYS A 33 0.41 5.69 4.62
C LYS A 33 -0.30 4.59 3.83
N GLY A 34 -1.52 4.87 3.35
CA GLY A 34 -2.30 3.93 2.53
C GLY A 34 -1.59 3.58 1.22
N ILE A 35 -1.07 4.58 0.51
CA ILE A 35 -0.34 4.40 -0.75
C ILE A 35 0.92 3.56 -0.52
N ILE A 36 1.73 3.92 0.48
CA ILE A 36 2.97 3.18 0.80
C ILE A 36 2.67 1.72 1.15
N ARG A 37 1.65 1.46 2.00
CA ARG A 37 1.23 0.10 2.34
C ARG A 37 0.75 -0.68 1.12
N SER A 38 -0.04 -0.06 0.25
CA SER A 38 -0.57 -0.75 -0.94
C SER A 38 0.52 -1.19 -1.92
N ILE A 39 1.63 -0.44 -2.01
CA ILE A 39 2.71 -0.71 -2.94
C ILE A 39 3.71 -1.72 -2.34
N PHE A 40 4.12 -1.52 -1.09
CA PHE A 40 5.22 -2.29 -0.48
C PHE A 40 4.76 -3.40 0.45
N ASN A 41 3.49 -3.41 0.85
CA ASN A 41 2.90 -4.46 1.68
C ASN A 41 1.51 -4.82 1.17
N PRO A 42 1.40 -5.30 -0.08
CA PRO A 42 0.12 -5.71 -0.62
C PRO A 42 -0.47 -6.79 0.31
N PRO A 43 -1.78 -6.75 0.59
CA PRO A 43 -2.38 -7.76 1.44
C PRO A 43 -2.08 -9.13 0.85
N ALA A 44 -1.56 -10.03 1.68
CA ALA A 44 -1.51 -11.44 1.32
C ALA A 44 -2.93 -11.82 0.88
N ARG A 45 -3.07 -12.45 -0.29
CA ARG A 45 -4.37 -12.92 -0.79
C ARG A 45 -5.00 -13.70 0.36
N LEU A 46 -6.05 -13.17 0.99
CA LEU A 46 -6.87 -13.86 1.97
C LEU A 46 -7.54 -15.02 1.22
N GLY A 47 -6.82 -16.12 1.09
CA GLY A 47 -7.11 -17.14 0.10
C GLY A 47 -6.11 -18.28 0.13
N ALA A 48 -5.74 -18.75 1.33
CA ALA A 48 -5.24 -20.11 1.55
C ALA A 48 -5.27 -20.46 3.05
N SER A 49 -6.35 -20.12 3.78
CA SER A 49 -6.66 -20.97 4.93
C SER A 49 -7.12 -22.30 4.33
N LYS A 50 -6.21 -23.27 4.28
CA LYS A 50 -6.55 -24.67 4.02
C LYS A 50 -7.39 -25.12 5.20
N PHE A 51 -8.70 -24.82 5.17
CA PHE A 51 -9.64 -25.43 6.09
C PHE A 51 -9.57 -26.93 5.78
N ASN A 52 -8.80 -27.68 6.58
CA ASN A 52 -8.67 -29.13 6.43
C ASN A 52 -9.97 -29.76 6.92
N LEU A 53 -10.99 -29.76 6.05
CA LEU A 53 -12.29 -30.41 6.29
C LEU A 53 -12.14 -31.87 6.75
N ARG A 54 -11.06 -32.53 6.30
CA ARG A 54 -10.68 -33.90 6.68
C ARG A 54 -10.28 -34.06 8.14
N GLU A 55 -9.78 -33.02 8.81
CA GLU A 55 -9.50 -33.07 10.25
C GLU A 55 -10.76 -32.79 11.08
N TRP A 56 -11.68 -31.97 10.58
CA TRP A 56 -12.96 -31.72 11.25
C TRP A 56 -13.89 -32.95 11.23
N LEU A 57 -13.90 -33.73 10.15
CA LEU A 57 -14.70 -34.97 10.02
C LEU A 57 -14.10 -36.18 10.76
N LYS A 58 -12.89 -36.05 11.34
CA LYS A 58 -12.25 -37.10 12.14
C LYS A 58 -12.44 -36.92 13.66
N ALA A 59 -13.14 -35.86 14.08
CA ALA A 59 -13.53 -35.60 15.47
C ALA A 59 -14.93 -36.14 15.77
#